data_AF-A0A6G8QG17-F1
#
_entry.id   AF-A0A6G8QG17-F1
#
_cell.length_a   1.000
_cell.length_b   1.000
_cell.length_c   1.000
_cell.angle_alpha   90.00
_cell.angle_beta   90.00
_cell.angle_gamma   90.00
#
_symmetry.space_group_name_H-M   'P 1'
#
loop_
_entity.id
_entity.type
_entity.pdbx_description
1 polymer ?
#
loop_
_entity_poly.entity_id
_entity_poly.type
_entity_poly.pdbx_seq_one_letter_code
_entity_poly.pdbx_strand_id
1 'polypeptide(L)'
;MPHEVRLPGENPTLGFAIDSAAREGEEIRVSSTEFTSSGDGEIFVSRLEGLAQELLSALPQGARVEPSQVDHLVGIYRKDMTATVYLNECDIRAQVRSARPFGAREPLGEDDMVDVAKVAFVVRETEEEIVFPPDAGVVAVFSYGWRKGIFFDLAPLREGVGERDYDVAGRLGSCMAYLMNAEIASMDTETWDFMIGRGWFPFIGLPRRISRNLVGFARSRIDLDVVLPEVVEAVGAAVPRFREAWEQAELFGPHRDLLLRALERFEAGDYMSCTALVHSRIEGILRSIHEALGGTGNPKQRVLARTGTAGRRSSLHENSWLLPDGFGRFLEEAYFANFEPGKPATLSRNSVGHGVASQEEFGEKGACLSLLIVHQLFFYLPETEVVEEPAPGADGAPAGED
;
A
#
# COMPACT_ATOMS: atom_id res chain seq x y z
N MET A 1 -26.88 0.46 -17.40
CA MET A 1 -27.39 1.85 -17.27
C MET A 1 -27.71 2.21 -15.82
N PRO A 2 -27.22 3.34 -15.29
CA PRO A 2 -27.47 3.76 -13.92
C PRO A 2 -28.95 4.03 -13.61
N HIS A 3 -29.30 3.92 -12.34
CA HIS A 3 -30.62 4.23 -11.82
C HIS A 3 -30.63 5.57 -11.09
N GLU A 4 -31.47 6.51 -11.53
CA GLU A 4 -31.83 7.68 -10.73
C GLU A 4 -32.96 7.30 -9.76
N VAL A 5 -32.72 7.48 -8.47
CA VAL A 5 -33.68 7.13 -7.41
C VAL A 5 -33.91 8.29 -6.47
N ARG A 6 -35.06 8.28 -5.80
CA ARG A 6 -35.34 9.17 -4.67
C ARG A 6 -35.17 8.40 -3.38
N LEU A 7 -34.37 8.94 -2.48
CA LEU A 7 -34.06 8.33 -1.19
C LEU A 7 -35.24 8.51 -0.21
N PRO A 8 -35.46 7.54 0.68
CA PRO A 8 -36.52 7.64 1.69
C PRO A 8 -36.18 8.70 2.74
N GLY A 9 -37.21 9.36 3.29
CA GLY A 9 -37.08 10.33 4.38
C GLY A 9 -37.26 11.79 3.97
N GLU A 10 -37.15 12.69 4.95
CA GLU A 10 -37.30 14.14 4.79
C GLU A 10 -35.97 14.89 4.73
N ASN A 11 -34.88 14.29 5.23
CA ASN A 11 -33.55 14.89 5.32
C ASN A 11 -32.47 13.93 4.77
N PRO A 12 -31.35 14.46 4.24
CA PRO A 12 -30.25 13.63 3.74
C PRO A 12 -29.64 12.75 4.82
N THR A 13 -29.33 11.49 4.47
CA THR A 13 -28.54 10.62 5.34
C THR A 13 -27.14 11.21 5.53
N LEU A 14 -26.74 11.46 6.78
CA LEU A 14 -25.48 12.15 7.11
C LEU A 14 -24.35 11.21 7.57
N GLY A 15 -24.64 9.91 7.72
CA GLY A 15 -23.69 8.91 8.20
C GLY A 15 -24.27 7.99 9.26
N PHE A 16 -23.39 7.35 10.03
CA PHE A 16 -23.76 6.44 11.11
C PHE A 16 -23.52 7.07 12.48
N ALA A 17 -24.46 6.91 13.40
CA ALA A 17 -24.23 7.24 14.80
C ALA A 17 -23.07 6.40 15.35
N ILE A 18 -22.09 7.06 15.97
CA ILE A 18 -20.97 6.41 16.65
C ILE A 18 -21.41 5.96 18.05
N ASP A 19 -22.27 6.74 18.68
CA ASP A 19 -22.79 6.48 20.02
C ASP A 19 -24.04 5.58 19.93
N SER A 20 -24.03 4.45 20.65
CA SER A 20 -25.01 3.37 20.49
C SER A 20 -26.41 3.67 21.06
N ALA A 21 -26.57 4.74 21.83
CA ALA A 21 -27.85 5.19 22.36
C ALA A 21 -27.76 6.67 22.74
N ALA A 22 -28.77 7.44 22.35
CA ALA A 22 -28.96 8.81 22.80
C ALA A 22 -30.43 9.06 23.13
N ARG A 23 -30.66 9.93 24.10
CA ARG A 23 -32.01 10.38 24.46
C ARG A 23 -32.44 11.51 23.55
N GLU A 24 -33.74 11.74 23.51
CA GLU A 24 -34.30 12.91 22.83
C GLU A 24 -33.63 14.20 23.37
N GLY A 25 -33.10 15.01 22.45
CA GLY A 25 -32.39 16.25 22.77
C GLY A 25 -30.91 16.10 23.09
N GLU A 26 -30.34 14.90 23.13
CA GLU A 26 -28.90 14.69 23.27
C GLU A 26 -28.18 14.81 21.91
N GLU A 27 -27.01 15.46 21.92
CA GLU A 27 -26.13 15.50 20.76
C GLU A 27 -25.39 14.17 20.60
N ILE A 28 -25.34 13.66 19.38
CA ILE A 28 -24.62 12.43 19.04
C ILE A 28 -23.50 12.71 18.04
N ARG A 29 -22.44 11.92 18.13
CA ARG A 29 -21.40 11.94 17.10
C ARG A 29 -21.82 11.06 15.94
N VAL A 30 -21.64 11.58 14.73
CA VAL A 30 -21.94 10.88 13.48
C VAL A 30 -20.64 10.70 12.70
N SER A 31 -20.38 9.46 12.30
CA SER A 31 -19.35 9.14 11.31
C SER A 31 -19.91 9.42 9.92
N SER A 32 -19.50 10.53 9.32
CA SER A 32 -19.90 10.91 7.96
C SER A 32 -18.99 10.31 6.89
N THR A 33 -17.83 9.77 7.28
CA THR A 33 -16.83 9.22 6.36
C THR A 33 -16.18 8.02 7.01
N GLU A 34 -16.23 6.85 6.38
CA GLU A 34 -15.69 5.61 6.94
C GLU A 34 -15.35 4.61 5.83
N PHE A 35 -14.40 3.73 6.11
CA PHE A 35 -14.20 2.50 5.37
C PHE A 35 -14.27 1.33 6.35
N THR A 36 -15.05 0.31 6.00
CA THR A 36 -15.10 -0.96 6.73
C THR A 36 -15.07 -2.12 5.75
N SER A 37 -14.58 -3.25 6.20
CA SER A 37 -14.38 -4.46 5.42
C SER A 37 -15.05 -5.66 6.07
N SER A 38 -15.17 -6.76 5.32
CA SER A 38 -15.60 -8.04 5.88
C SER A 38 -14.75 -8.52 7.08
N GLY A 39 -13.53 -7.97 7.27
CA GLY A 39 -12.70 -8.23 8.45
C GLY A 39 -13.20 -7.58 9.73
N ASP A 40 -14.05 -6.55 9.64
CA ASP A 40 -14.56 -5.77 10.76
C ASP A 40 -15.88 -6.34 11.36
N GLY A 41 -16.35 -7.48 10.84
CA GLY A 41 -17.48 -8.24 11.39
C GLY A 41 -18.79 -7.44 11.43
N GLU A 42 -19.40 -7.36 12.61
CA GLU A 42 -20.72 -6.72 12.82
C GLU A 42 -20.75 -5.25 12.43
N ILE A 43 -19.63 -4.52 12.58
CA ILE A 43 -19.58 -3.12 12.15
C ILE A 43 -19.83 -3.05 10.65
N PHE A 44 -19.11 -3.84 9.86
CA PHE A 44 -19.28 -3.91 8.41
C PHE A 44 -20.70 -4.35 8.00
N VAL A 45 -21.25 -5.37 8.65
CA VAL A 45 -22.63 -5.82 8.39
C VAL A 45 -23.63 -4.68 8.63
N SER A 46 -23.50 -3.97 9.75
CA SER A 46 -24.36 -2.83 10.06
C SER A 46 -24.27 -1.71 9.01
N ARG A 47 -23.10 -1.49 8.40
CA ARG A 47 -22.92 -0.50 7.34
C ARG A 47 -23.61 -0.91 6.05
N LEU A 48 -23.55 -2.20 5.70
CA LEU A 48 -24.27 -2.74 4.55
C LEU A 48 -25.80 -2.69 4.76
N GLU A 49 -26.28 -3.09 5.93
CA GLU A 49 -27.71 -3.07 6.27
C GLU A 49 -28.29 -1.65 6.41
N GLY A 50 -27.42 -0.64 6.59
CA GLY A 50 -27.77 0.77 6.52
C GLY A 50 -27.73 1.33 5.09
N LEU A 51 -26.61 1.94 4.72
CA LEU A 51 -26.49 2.74 3.48
C LEU A 51 -26.68 1.92 2.21
N ALA A 52 -26.06 0.74 2.12
CA ALA A 52 -26.19 -0.07 0.91
C ALA A 52 -27.63 -0.58 0.75
N GLN A 53 -28.27 -1.02 1.84
CA GLN A 53 -29.67 -1.43 1.82
C GLN A 53 -30.63 -0.29 1.51
N GLU A 54 -30.34 0.94 1.95
CA GLU A 54 -31.11 2.14 1.59
C GLU A 54 -31.14 2.33 0.08
N LEU A 55 -29.97 2.28 -0.59
CA LEU A 55 -29.86 2.36 -2.04
C LEU A 55 -30.61 1.23 -2.74
N LEU A 56 -30.41 -0.02 -2.30
CA LEU A 56 -31.11 -1.18 -2.87
C LEU A 56 -32.64 -1.06 -2.74
N SER A 57 -33.11 -0.53 -1.62
CA SER A 57 -34.55 -0.35 -1.35
C SER A 57 -35.17 0.76 -2.19
N ALA A 58 -34.37 1.75 -2.63
CA ALA A 58 -34.80 2.83 -3.51
C ALA A 58 -34.86 2.42 -4.99
N LEU A 59 -34.19 1.34 -5.38
CA LEU A 59 -34.19 0.86 -6.78
C LEU A 59 -35.60 0.42 -7.24
N PRO A 60 -35.91 0.52 -8.54
CA PRO A 60 -37.12 -0.05 -9.13
C PRO A 60 -37.20 -1.57 -8.91
N GLN A 61 -38.42 -2.11 -8.75
CA GLN A 61 -38.61 -3.54 -8.43
C GLN A 61 -37.88 -4.51 -9.37
N GLY A 62 -37.79 -4.19 -10.67
CA GLY A 62 -37.09 -5.03 -11.66
C GLY A 62 -35.56 -4.94 -11.63
N ALA A 63 -34.99 -3.96 -10.92
CA ALA A 63 -33.55 -3.75 -10.78
C ALA A 63 -33.01 -4.20 -9.41
N ARG A 64 -33.89 -4.55 -8.47
CA ARG A 64 -33.49 -5.01 -7.14
C ARG A 64 -32.87 -6.40 -7.23
N VAL A 65 -31.80 -6.59 -6.48
CA VAL A 65 -31.15 -7.88 -6.27
C VAL A 65 -31.12 -8.20 -4.79
N GLU A 66 -30.95 -9.48 -4.45
CA GLU A 66 -30.70 -9.85 -3.06
C GLU A 66 -29.35 -9.30 -2.59
N PRO A 67 -29.18 -8.87 -1.32
CA PRO A 67 -27.91 -8.34 -0.82
C PRO A 67 -26.71 -9.27 -1.07
N SER A 68 -26.93 -10.58 -1.05
CA SER A 68 -25.90 -11.59 -1.36
C SER A 68 -25.39 -11.56 -2.79
N GLN A 69 -26.17 -10.99 -3.72
CA GLN A 69 -25.82 -10.86 -5.14
C GLN A 69 -25.10 -9.55 -5.47
N VAL A 70 -24.95 -8.63 -4.51
CA VAL A 70 -24.23 -7.37 -4.73
C VAL A 70 -22.74 -7.66 -4.81
N ASP A 71 -22.16 -7.55 -6.00
CA ASP A 71 -20.72 -7.60 -6.24
C ASP A 71 -20.12 -6.20 -6.08
N HIS A 72 -20.68 -5.22 -6.80
CA HIS A 72 -20.31 -3.81 -6.75
C HIS A 72 -21.55 -2.94 -6.68
N LEU A 73 -21.54 -1.94 -5.81
CA LEU A 73 -22.59 -0.93 -5.68
C LEU A 73 -21.95 0.44 -5.53
N VAL A 74 -22.30 1.39 -6.39
CA VAL A 74 -21.86 2.78 -6.28
C VAL A 74 -23.08 3.67 -6.20
N GLY A 75 -23.15 4.50 -5.16
CA GLY A 75 -24.19 5.51 -4.96
C GLY A 75 -23.58 6.91 -4.91
N ILE A 76 -24.15 7.83 -5.69
CA ILE A 76 -23.83 9.27 -5.66
C ILE A 76 -25.04 10.00 -5.12
N TYR A 77 -24.95 10.48 -3.88
CA TYR A 77 -26.01 11.16 -3.15
C TYR A 77 -25.99 12.66 -3.41
N ARG A 78 -27.16 13.25 -3.63
CA ARG A 78 -27.35 14.69 -3.80
C ARG A 78 -28.12 15.29 -2.63
N LYS A 79 -27.98 16.60 -2.44
CA LYS A 79 -28.67 17.35 -1.37
C LYS A 79 -30.19 17.38 -1.52
N ASP A 80 -30.70 17.14 -2.72
CA ASP A 80 -32.14 17.13 -3.05
C ASP A 80 -32.82 15.77 -2.80
N MET A 81 -32.19 14.86 -2.07
CA MET A 81 -32.66 13.51 -1.78
C MET A 81 -32.73 12.59 -3.01
N THR A 82 -32.03 12.93 -4.09
CA THR A 82 -31.83 12.01 -5.22
C THR A 82 -30.48 11.33 -5.13
N ALA A 83 -30.38 10.16 -5.75
CA ALA A 83 -29.12 9.47 -5.94
C ALA A 83 -29.03 8.81 -7.31
N THR A 84 -27.82 8.81 -7.87
CA THR A 84 -27.47 7.94 -9.00
C THR A 84 -26.88 6.66 -8.43
N VAL A 85 -27.44 5.52 -8.82
CA VAL A 85 -27.05 4.20 -8.30
C VAL A 85 -26.60 3.31 -9.44
N TYR A 86 -25.40 2.77 -9.31
CA TYR A 86 -24.83 1.75 -10.18
C TYR A 86 -24.75 0.44 -9.42
N LEU A 87 -25.38 -0.61 -9.94
CA LEU A 87 -25.45 -1.91 -9.27
C LEU A 87 -24.97 -3.01 -10.23
N ASN A 88 -23.87 -3.67 -9.86
CA ASN A 88 -23.28 -4.81 -10.59
C ASN A 88 -22.99 -4.56 -12.07
N GLU A 89 -22.94 -3.31 -12.51
CA GLU A 89 -22.73 -2.91 -13.90
C GLU A 89 -21.37 -2.25 -14.14
N CYS A 90 -20.57 -2.12 -13.07
CA CYS A 90 -19.25 -1.52 -13.12
C CYS A 90 -18.16 -2.58 -13.13
N ASP A 91 -17.08 -2.29 -13.85
CA ASP A 91 -15.77 -2.90 -13.63
C ASP A 91 -14.90 -1.98 -12.77
N ILE A 92 -13.94 -2.57 -12.08
CA ILE A 92 -12.92 -1.84 -11.33
C ILE A 92 -11.67 -1.73 -12.19
N ARG A 93 -11.23 -0.49 -12.46
CA ARG A 93 -9.93 -0.21 -13.06
C ARG A 93 -9.00 0.36 -11.98
N ALA A 94 -7.84 -0.28 -11.81
CA ALA A 94 -6.87 0.12 -10.81
C ALA A 94 -5.62 0.71 -11.49
N GLN A 95 -5.15 1.84 -10.98
CA GLN A 95 -3.79 2.32 -11.24
C GLN A 95 -2.88 1.69 -10.19
N VAL A 96 -1.95 0.84 -10.64
CA VAL A 96 -1.03 0.11 -9.75
C VAL A 96 0.40 0.60 -9.92
N ARG A 97 1.17 0.54 -8.84
CA ARG A 97 2.63 0.63 -8.93
C ARG A 97 3.15 -0.76 -9.25
N SER A 98 3.96 -0.91 -10.29
CA SER A 98 4.45 -2.23 -10.70
C SER A 98 5.80 -2.57 -10.09
N ALA A 99 6.03 -3.87 -9.94
CA ALA A 99 7.26 -4.46 -9.45
C ALA A 99 8.30 -4.69 -10.58
N ARG A 100 7.85 -4.55 -11.84
CA ARG A 100 8.63 -4.70 -13.08
C ARG A 100 7.96 -3.93 -14.23
N PRO A 101 8.68 -3.70 -15.35
CA PRO A 101 8.07 -3.30 -16.61
C PRO A 101 7.12 -4.39 -17.14
N PHE A 102 6.06 -3.98 -17.84
CA PHE A 102 5.10 -4.86 -18.48
C PHE A 102 4.49 -4.20 -19.73
N GLY A 103 4.06 -5.02 -20.68
CA GLY A 103 3.46 -4.59 -21.93
C GLY A 103 1.96 -4.30 -21.84
N ALA A 104 1.44 -3.56 -22.81
CA ALA A 104 -0.01 -3.39 -22.95
C ALA A 104 -0.69 -4.75 -23.14
N ARG A 105 -1.79 -4.97 -22.39
CA ARG A 105 -2.58 -6.23 -22.37
C ARG A 105 -1.83 -7.46 -21.84
N GLU A 106 -0.64 -7.27 -21.27
CA GLU A 106 0.03 -8.33 -20.54
C GLU A 106 -0.76 -8.64 -19.25
N PRO A 107 -1.10 -9.92 -18.98
CA PRO A 107 -1.69 -10.30 -17.71
C PRO A 107 -0.73 -10.00 -16.56
N LEU A 108 -1.24 -9.36 -15.49
CA LEU A 108 -0.49 -9.09 -14.27
C LEU A 108 -1.02 -9.96 -13.13
N GLY A 109 -0.10 -10.55 -12.36
CA GLY A 109 -0.39 -11.23 -11.11
C GLY A 109 -0.21 -10.33 -9.89
N GLU A 110 -0.59 -10.82 -8.71
CA GLU A 110 -0.40 -10.07 -7.45
C GLU A 110 1.07 -9.74 -7.16
N ASP A 111 1.98 -10.63 -7.57
CA ASP A 111 3.43 -10.48 -7.38
C ASP A 111 4.06 -9.46 -8.34
N ASP A 112 3.33 -9.02 -9.38
CA ASP A 112 3.76 -7.95 -10.28
C ASP A 112 3.41 -6.56 -9.73
N MET A 113 2.70 -6.49 -8.60
CA MET A 113 2.18 -5.26 -8.02
C MET A 113 2.88 -4.90 -6.71
N VAL A 114 3.31 -3.65 -6.66
CA VAL A 114 3.91 -3.02 -5.48
C VAL A 114 2.86 -2.36 -4.62
N ASP A 115 1.85 -1.73 -5.21
CA ASP A 115 0.78 -1.03 -4.50
C ASP A 115 -0.40 -0.70 -5.43
N VAL A 116 -1.55 -0.31 -4.85
CA VAL A 116 -2.74 0.16 -5.61
C VAL A 116 -2.93 1.66 -5.38
N ALA A 117 -2.45 2.49 -6.31
CA ALA A 117 -2.45 3.94 -6.15
C ALA A 117 -3.85 4.56 -6.26
N LYS A 118 -4.65 4.12 -7.24
CA LYS A 118 -6.00 4.64 -7.48
C LYS A 118 -6.95 3.54 -7.96
N VAL A 119 -8.23 3.71 -7.67
CA VAL A 119 -9.31 2.88 -8.19
C VAL A 119 -10.40 3.75 -8.80
N ALA A 120 -10.82 3.37 -9.99
CA ALA A 120 -11.95 3.94 -10.70
C ALA A 120 -13.00 2.85 -10.97
N PHE A 121 -14.27 3.25 -10.92
CA PHE A 121 -15.38 2.41 -11.37
C PHE A 121 -15.74 2.81 -12.80
N VAL A 122 -15.83 1.84 -13.69
CA VAL A 122 -16.11 2.06 -15.11
C VAL A 122 -17.35 1.28 -15.50
N VAL A 123 -18.31 1.93 -16.13
CA VAL A 123 -19.55 1.29 -16.57
C VAL A 123 -19.23 0.33 -17.73
N ARG A 124 -19.58 -0.95 -17.59
CA ARG A 124 -19.22 -2.02 -18.56
C ARG A 124 -19.70 -1.75 -19.98
N GLU A 125 -20.91 -1.20 -20.11
CA GLU A 125 -21.57 -1.02 -21.40
C GLU A 125 -20.99 0.16 -22.19
N THR A 126 -20.61 1.24 -21.50
CA THR A 126 -20.17 2.51 -22.12
C THR A 126 -18.66 2.73 -22.04
N GLU A 127 -17.98 1.97 -21.18
CA GLU A 127 -16.59 2.20 -20.76
C GLU A 127 -16.33 3.57 -20.14
N GLU A 128 -17.37 4.29 -19.73
CA GLU A 128 -17.26 5.59 -19.07
C GLU A 128 -16.91 5.42 -17.59
N GLU A 129 -15.94 6.22 -17.13
CA GLU A 129 -15.58 6.29 -15.71
C GLU A 129 -16.63 7.07 -14.92
N ILE A 130 -17.00 6.54 -13.76
CA ILE A 130 -17.93 7.21 -12.85
C ILE A 130 -17.21 8.39 -12.19
N VAL A 131 -17.72 9.58 -12.47
CA VAL A 131 -17.25 10.81 -11.83
C VAL A 131 -17.92 10.97 -10.47
N PHE A 132 -17.13 11.26 -9.44
CA PHE A 132 -17.62 11.59 -8.10
C PHE A 132 -17.60 13.11 -7.88
N PRO A 133 -18.75 13.82 -7.96
CA PRO A 133 -18.78 15.27 -7.78
C PRO A 133 -18.30 15.68 -6.38
N PRO A 134 -17.54 16.77 -6.23
CA PRO A 134 -16.94 17.14 -4.95
C PRO A 134 -17.98 17.57 -3.91
N ASP A 135 -19.18 17.99 -4.34
CA ASP A 135 -20.31 18.41 -3.51
C ASP A 135 -21.33 17.29 -3.22
N ALA A 136 -21.09 16.08 -3.73
CA ALA A 136 -21.97 14.92 -3.58
C ALA A 136 -21.47 13.95 -2.51
N GLY A 137 -22.42 13.29 -1.83
CA GLY A 137 -22.10 12.13 -0.99
C GLY A 137 -21.78 10.91 -1.85
N VAL A 138 -20.92 10.02 -1.37
CA VAL A 138 -20.51 8.81 -2.09
C VAL A 138 -20.63 7.60 -1.18
N VAL A 139 -21.13 6.50 -1.74
CA VAL A 139 -21.10 5.17 -1.15
C VAL A 139 -20.56 4.21 -2.21
N ALA A 140 -19.58 3.39 -1.86
CA ALA A 140 -19.00 2.39 -2.74
C ALA A 140 -18.84 1.07 -1.98
N VAL A 141 -19.58 0.04 -2.42
CA VAL A 141 -19.37 -1.35 -2.03
C VAL A 141 -18.63 -2.03 -3.16
N PHE A 142 -17.54 -2.71 -2.84
CA PHE A 142 -16.74 -3.44 -3.82
C PHE A 142 -16.11 -4.69 -3.23
N SER A 143 -15.86 -5.66 -4.11
CA SER A 143 -15.37 -6.99 -3.74
C SER A 143 -13.97 -7.22 -4.29
N TYR A 144 -13.15 -7.97 -3.53
CA TYR A 144 -11.91 -8.57 -4.00
C TYR A 144 -11.88 -10.04 -3.58
N GLY A 145 -12.12 -10.94 -4.52
CA GLY A 145 -12.36 -12.35 -4.22
C GLY A 145 -13.55 -12.50 -3.26
N TRP A 146 -13.31 -13.14 -2.11
CA TRP A 146 -14.33 -13.34 -1.06
C TRP A 146 -14.45 -12.16 -0.08
N ARG A 147 -13.58 -11.16 -0.18
CA ARG A 147 -13.58 -9.99 0.70
C ARG A 147 -14.45 -8.90 0.09
N LYS A 148 -15.10 -8.14 0.97
CA LYS A 148 -15.87 -6.96 0.59
C LYS A 148 -15.47 -5.78 1.43
N GLY A 149 -15.56 -4.60 0.84
CA GLY A 149 -15.42 -3.33 1.53
C GLY A 149 -16.59 -2.42 1.22
N ILE A 150 -16.93 -1.57 2.18
CA ILE A 150 -17.81 -0.42 1.99
C ILE A 150 -17.03 0.83 2.40
N PHE A 151 -16.90 1.75 1.46
CA PHE A 151 -16.44 3.11 1.71
C PHE A 151 -17.63 4.05 1.56
N PHE A 152 -17.74 5.03 2.44
CA PHE A 152 -18.65 6.15 2.24
C PHE A 152 -18.03 7.47 2.67
N ASP A 153 -18.47 8.54 2.03
CA ASP A 153 -18.25 9.92 2.43
C ASP A 153 -19.51 10.74 2.14
N LEU A 154 -20.24 11.08 3.20
CA LEU A 154 -21.47 11.86 3.17
C LEU A 154 -21.27 13.27 3.72
N ALA A 155 -20.03 13.63 4.09
CA ALA A 155 -19.71 14.95 4.61
C ALA A 155 -20.20 16.12 3.72
N PRO A 156 -20.14 16.04 2.37
CA PRO A 156 -20.59 17.14 1.51
C PRO A 156 -22.10 17.44 1.58
N LEU A 157 -22.89 16.48 2.04
CA LEU A 157 -24.33 16.64 2.20
C LEU A 157 -24.69 17.50 3.42
N ARG A 158 -23.76 17.68 4.36
CA ARG A 158 -23.96 18.49 5.56
C ARG A 158 -23.92 19.98 5.23
N GLU A 159 -24.81 20.74 5.85
CA GLU A 159 -24.76 22.20 5.75
C GLU A 159 -23.44 22.75 6.33
N GLY A 160 -22.83 23.70 5.61
CA GLY A 160 -21.63 24.40 6.06
C GLY A 160 -20.29 23.66 5.92
N VAL A 161 -20.28 22.37 5.53
CA VAL A 161 -19.02 21.60 5.38
C VAL A 161 -18.30 21.88 4.05
N GLY A 162 -19.05 22.22 3.00
CA GLY A 162 -18.48 22.54 1.68
C GLY A 162 -18.16 21.30 0.84
N GLU A 163 -17.31 21.50 -0.17
CA GLU A 163 -16.87 20.47 -1.13
C GLU A 163 -15.72 19.62 -0.56
N ARG A 164 -15.59 18.37 -1.02
CA ARG A 164 -14.42 17.52 -0.73
C ARG A 164 -13.16 18.09 -1.39
N ASP A 165 -12.06 18.03 -0.66
CA ASP A 165 -10.75 18.53 -1.08
C ASP A 165 -9.71 17.44 -1.35
N TYR A 166 -10.15 16.18 -1.45
CA TYR A 166 -9.28 15.02 -1.67
C TYR A 166 -9.65 14.18 -2.90
N ASP A 167 -8.70 13.40 -3.39
CA ASP A 167 -8.88 12.48 -4.52
C ASP A 167 -9.62 11.21 -4.08
N VAL A 168 -10.90 11.10 -4.44
CA VAL A 168 -11.74 9.92 -4.14
C VAL A 168 -11.15 8.65 -4.77
N ALA A 169 -10.58 8.73 -5.98
CA ALA A 169 -9.99 7.56 -6.63
C ALA A 169 -8.75 7.07 -5.86
N GLY A 170 -7.93 7.99 -5.35
CA GLY A 170 -6.82 7.67 -4.45
C GLY A 170 -7.28 7.05 -3.12
N ARG A 171 -8.37 7.58 -2.53
CA ARG A 171 -8.96 7.01 -1.30
C ARG A 171 -9.50 5.60 -1.53
N LEU A 172 -10.19 5.36 -2.64
CA LEU A 172 -10.66 4.04 -3.04
C LEU A 172 -9.48 3.09 -3.34
N GLY A 173 -8.39 3.59 -3.93
CA GLY A 173 -7.13 2.86 -4.09
C GLY A 173 -6.59 2.34 -2.76
N SER A 174 -6.52 3.20 -1.74
CA SER A 174 -6.14 2.82 -0.38
C SER A 174 -7.06 1.74 0.22
N CYS A 175 -8.37 1.86 0.01
CA CYS A 175 -9.33 0.87 0.51
C CYS A 175 -9.19 -0.48 -0.21
N MET A 176 -8.94 -0.47 -1.52
CA MET A 176 -8.67 -1.68 -2.30
C MET A 176 -7.35 -2.33 -1.89
N ALA A 177 -6.29 -1.54 -1.69
CA ALA A 177 -5.02 -2.03 -1.16
C ALA A 177 -5.19 -2.74 0.19
N TYR A 178 -6.03 -2.19 1.08
CA TYR A 178 -6.39 -2.85 2.34
C TYR A 178 -7.06 -4.20 2.10
N LEU A 179 -8.12 -4.27 1.28
CA LEU A 179 -8.85 -5.52 1.04
C LEU A 179 -7.95 -6.62 0.48
N MET A 180 -7.15 -6.27 -0.51
CA MET A 180 -6.24 -7.18 -1.19
C MET A 180 -5.11 -7.69 -0.29
N ASN A 181 -4.73 -6.93 0.75
CA ASN A 181 -3.63 -7.27 1.66
C ASN A 181 -4.07 -7.30 3.14
N ALA A 182 -5.32 -7.70 3.39
CA ALA A 182 -5.94 -7.58 4.70
C ALA A 182 -5.20 -8.38 5.79
N GLU A 183 -4.57 -9.51 5.46
CA GLU A 183 -3.77 -10.30 6.41
C GLU A 183 -2.66 -9.47 7.05
N ILE A 184 -1.98 -8.65 6.24
CA ILE A 184 -0.87 -7.81 6.69
C ILE A 184 -1.43 -6.52 7.32
N ALA A 185 -2.44 -5.91 6.69
CA ALA A 185 -3.03 -4.67 7.18
C ALA A 185 -3.72 -4.82 8.55
N SER A 186 -4.20 -6.02 8.88
CA SER A 186 -4.85 -6.36 10.17
C SER A 186 -3.90 -6.98 11.19
N MET A 187 -2.58 -6.90 11.01
CA MET A 187 -1.66 -7.41 12.04
C MET A 187 -1.70 -6.56 13.29
N ASP A 188 -1.90 -7.21 14.44
CA ASP A 188 -1.79 -6.56 15.75
C ASP A 188 -0.33 -6.28 16.12
N THR A 189 -0.15 -5.46 17.16
CA THR A 189 1.16 -5.09 17.67
C THR A 189 2.00 -6.31 18.03
N GLU A 190 1.42 -7.32 18.70
CA GLU A 190 2.20 -8.48 19.14
C GLU A 190 2.69 -9.35 17.96
N THR A 191 1.92 -9.42 16.87
CA THR A 191 2.31 -10.10 15.63
C THR A 191 3.48 -9.36 14.98
N TRP A 192 3.39 -8.03 14.90
CA TRP A 192 4.50 -7.19 14.44
C TRP A 192 5.76 -7.37 15.27
N ASP A 193 5.64 -7.31 16.61
CA ASP A 193 6.73 -7.46 17.56
C ASP A 193 7.42 -8.82 17.38
N PHE A 194 6.63 -9.88 17.20
CA PHE A 194 7.14 -11.23 17.02
C PHE A 194 7.94 -11.40 15.72
N MET A 195 7.48 -10.79 14.62
CA MET A 195 8.17 -10.82 13.33
C MET A 195 9.47 -10.01 13.37
N ILE A 196 9.37 -8.74 13.79
CA ILE A 196 10.51 -7.82 13.84
C ILE A 196 11.59 -8.34 14.79
N GLY A 197 11.20 -8.86 15.96
CA GLY A 197 12.12 -9.46 16.93
C GLY A 197 12.87 -10.70 16.42
N ARG A 198 12.42 -11.30 15.31
CA ARG A 198 13.09 -12.42 14.62
C ARG A 198 13.81 -12.00 13.33
N GLY A 199 13.87 -10.70 13.06
CA GLY A 199 14.47 -10.13 11.86
C GLY A 199 13.63 -10.31 10.60
N TRP A 200 12.34 -10.66 10.72
CA TRP A 200 11.44 -10.83 9.57
C TRP A 200 10.53 -9.62 9.35
N PHE A 201 10.21 -9.39 8.09
CA PHE A 201 9.30 -8.37 7.60
C PHE A 201 8.65 -8.87 6.31
N PRO A 202 7.38 -8.53 6.00
CA PRO A 202 6.75 -8.90 4.75
C PRO A 202 7.25 -8.03 3.59
N PHE A 203 8.50 -8.24 3.17
CA PHE A 203 9.15 -7.46 2.12
C PHE A 203 8.41 -7.56 0.79
N ILE A 204 8.36 -6.43 0.07
CA ILE A 204 7.74 -6.35 -1.25
C ILE A 204 8.45 -7.20 -2.31
N GLY A 205 9.72 -7.54 -2.08
CA GLY A 205 10.49 -8.43 -2.93
C GLY A 205 10.08 -9.90 -2.82
N LEU A 206 9.29 -10.27 -1.82
CA LEU A 206 8.82 -11.65 -1.62
C LEU A 206 7.47 -11.89 -2.31
N PRO A 207 7.28 -13.09 -2.89
CA PRO A 207 5.96 -13.53 -3.34
C PRO A 207 4.92 -13.41 -2.23
N ARG A 208 3.72 -12.98 -2.58
CA ARG A 208 2.60 -12.75 -1.63
C ARG A 208 2.27 -13.98 -0.81
N ARG A 209 2.39 -15.17 -1.39
CA ARG A 209 2.20 -16.44 -0.68
C ARG A 209 3.17 -16.58 0.50
N ILE A 210 4.45 -16.25 0.31
CA ILE A 210 5.47 -16.34 1.36
C ILE A 210 5.21 -15.28 2.44
N SER A 211 4.89 -14.04 2.05
CA SER A 211 4.54 -12.99 3.00
C SER A 211 3.31 -13.36 3.84
N ARG A 212 2.26 -13.95 3.24
CA ARG A 212 1.09 -14.45 3.97
C ARG A 212 1.45 -15.60 4.91
N ASN A 213 2.32 -16.52 4.51
CA ASN A 213 2.81 -17.60 5.38
C ASN A 213 3.58 -17.06 6.59
N LEU A 214 4.47 -16.08 6.38
CA LEU A 214 5.21 -15.40 7.46
C LEU A 214 4.24 -14.81 8.50
N VAL A 215 3.20 -14.09 8.05
CA VAL A 215 2.19 -13.52 8.94
C VAL A 215 1.39 -14.61 9.65
N GLY A 216 0.99 -15.66 8.94
CA GLY A 216 0.28 -16.81 9.52
C GLY A 216 1.08 -17.48 10.64
N PHE A 217 2.35 -17.77 10.41
CA PHE A 217 3.23 -18.35 11.42
C PHE A 217 3.49 -17.39 12.59
N ALA A 218 3.63 -16.09 12.32
CA ALA A 218 3.79 -15.09 13.38
C ALA A 218 2.59 -15.02 14.31
N ARG A 219 1.37 -15.08 13.77
CA ARG A 219 0.12 -15.14 14.54
C ARG A 219 0.04 -16.41 15.39
N SER A 220 0.50 -17.54 14.85
CA SER A 220 0.55 -18.81 15.57
C SER A 220 1.77 -18.98 16.49
N ARG A 221 2.64 -17.96 16.59
CA ARG A 221 3.90 -18.01 17.37
C ARG A 221 4.83 -19.17 16.98
N ILE A 222 4.74 -19.59 15.72
CA ILE A 222 5.62 -20.60 15.13
C ILE A 222 6.93 -19.92 14.72
N ASP A 223 8.04 -20.65 14.79
CA ASP A 223 9.32 -20.16 14.30
C ASP A 223 9.21 -19.77 12.82
N LEU A 224 9.64 -18.56 12.48
CA LEU A 224 9.52 -18.02 11.13
C LEU A 224 10.59 -18.57 10.20
N ASP A 225 11.69 -19.09 10.74
CA ASP A 225 12.79 -19.63 9.92
C ASP A 225 12.39 -20.93 9.21
N VAL A 226 11.22 -21.51 9.53
CA VAL A 226 10.63 -22.61 8.75
C VAL A 226 10.33 -22.23 7.29
N VAL A 227 10.12 -20.94 6.98
CA VAL A 227 9.93 -20.48 5.59
C VAL A 227 11.24 -20.15 4.87
N LEU A 228 12.38 -20.19 5.57
CA LEU A 228 13.66 -19.76 5.02
C LEU A 228 14.03 -20.47 3.70
N PRO A 229 13.83 -21.80 3.53
CA PRO A 229 14.11 -22.44 2.26
C PRO A 229 13.31 -21.86 1.09
N GLU A 230 12.02 -21.57 1.29
CA GLU A 230 11.17 -20.94 0.28
C GLU A 230 11.59 -19.49 0.01
N VAL A 231 12.05 -18.77 1.04
CA VAL A 231 12.58 -17.41 0.90
C VAL A 231 13.86 -17.40 0.07
N VAL A 232 14.80 -18.32 0.32
CA VAL A 232 16.07 -18.42 -0.42
C VAL A 232 15.80 -18.68 -1.90
N GLU A 233 14.89 -19.61 -2.20
CA GLU A 233 14.47 -19.91 -3.57
C GLU A 233 13.85 -18.67 -4.25
N ALA A 234 12.91 -18.01 -3.56
CA ALA A 234 12.24 -16.83 -4.10
C ALA A 234 13.19 -15.64 -4.32
N VAL A 235 14.11 -15.39 -3.39
CA VAL A 235 15.14 -14.34 -3.54
C VAL A 235 16.08 -14.69 -4.69
N GLY A 236 16.51 -15.94 -4.81
CA GLY A 236 17.32 -16.42 -5.94
C GLY A 236 16.65 -16.18 -7.29
N ALA A 237 15.36 -16.53 -7.40
CA ALA A 237 14.56 -16.27 -8.60
C ALA A 237 14.39 -14.77 -8.90
N ALA A 238 14.40 -13.91 -7.86
CA ALA A 238 14.25 -12.47 -7.99
C ALA A 238 15.57 -11.72 -8.29
N VAL A 239 16.74 -12.35 -8.14
CA VAL A 239 18.05 -11.70 -8.36
C VAL A 239 18.16 -10.98 -9.72
N PRO A 240 17.75 -11.54 -10.87
CA PRO A 240 17.81 -10.83 -12.15
C PRO A 240 17.01 -9.53 -12.15
N ARG A 241 15.84 -9.53 -11.51
CA ARG A 241 14.98 -8.34 -11.37
C ARG A 241 15.59 -7.32 -10.42
N PHE A 242 16.22 -7.77 -9.33
CA PHE A 242 16.94 -6.87 -8.42
C PHE A 242 18.09 -6.19 -9.15
N ARG A 243 18.85 -6.95 -9.95
CA ARG A 243 19.94 -6.45 -10.79
C ARG A 243 19.48 -5.33 -11.71
N GLU A 244 18.45 -5.57 -12.51
CA GLU A 244 17.90 -4.57 -13.44
C GLU A 244 17.43 -3.31 -12.72
N ALA A 245 16.65 -3.47 -11.64
CA ALA A 245 16.14 -2.34 -10.86
C ALA A 245 17.27 -1.49 -10.25
N TRP A 246 18.30 -2.13 -9.68
CA TRP A 246 19.40 -1.45 -9.01
C TRP A 246 20.40 -0.81 -9.96
N GLU A 247 20.55 -1.34 -11.18
CA GLU A 247 21.35 -0.73 -12.24
C GLU A 247 20.75 0.61 -12.70
N GLN A 248 19.42 0.69 -12.77
CA GLN A 248 18.68 1.89 -13.18
C GLN A 248 18.52 2.92 -12.05
N ALA A 249 18.69 2.51 -10.79
CA ALA A 249 18.59 3.41 -9.65
C ALA A 249 19.80 4.36 -9.55
N GLU A 250 19.60 5.64 -9.86
CA GLU A 250 20.65 6.67 -9.79
C GLU A 250 21.23 6.79 -8.37
N LEU A 251 20.37 6.84 -7.34
CA LEU A 251 20.79 6.95 -5.94
C LEU A 251 21.59 5.75 -5.44
N PHE A 252 21.55 4.61 -6.14
CA PHE A 252 22.40 3.46 -5.82
C PHE A 252 23.77 3.54 -6.47
N GLY A 253 24.03 4.50 -7.36
CA GLY A 253 25.29 4.66 -8.09
C GLY A 253 26.56 4.49 -7.24
N PRO A 254 26.72 5.18 -6.10
CA PRO A 254 27.91 5.04 -5.24
C PRO A 254 28.11 3.65 -4.63
N HIS A 255 27.05 2.82 -4.59
CA HIS A 255 27.05 1.49 -3.98
C HIS A 255 26.91 0.36 -5.01
N ARG A 256 26.63 0.70 -6.28
CA ARG A 256 26.17 -0.21 -7.32
C ARG A 256 27.08 -1.42 -7.50
N ASP A 257 28.38 -1.20 -7.73
CA ASP A 257 29.33 -2.29 -7.99
C ASP A 257 29.35 -3.33 -6.86
N LEU A 258 29.24 -2.88 -5.60
CA LEU A 258 29.21 -3.76 -4.44
C LEU A 258 27.89 -4.51 -4.32
N LEU A 259 26.77 -3.85 -4.63
CA LEU A 259 25.44 -4.49 -4.65
C LEU A 259 25.36 -5.57 -5.75
N LEU A 260 25.81 -5.26 -6.97
CA LEU A 260 25.83 -6.21 -8.09
C LEU A 260 26.77 -7.38 -7.81
N ARG A 261 27.93 -7.12 -7.21
CA ARG A 261 28.83 -8.18 -6.76
C ARG A 261 28.18 -9.07 -5.70
N ALA A 262 27.41 -8.49 -4.78
CA ALA A 262 26.73 -9.28 -3.76
C ALA A 262 25.65 -10.20 -4.34
N LEU A 263 24.91 -9.75 -5.36
CA LEU A 263 23.99 -10.59 -6.11
C LEU A 263 24.71 -11.81 -6.72
N GLU A 264 25.87 -11.60 -7.36
CA GLU A 264 26.69 -12.71 -7.88
C GLU A 264 27.14 -13.69 -6.78
N ARG A 265 27.46 -13.17 -5.58
CA ARG A 265 27.83 -14.00 -4.43
C ARG A 265 26.66 -14.81 -3.91
N PHE A 266 25.46 -14.23 -3.88
CA PHE A 266 24.23 -14.94 -3.53
C PHE A 266 23.96 -16.10 -4.49
N GLU A 267 24.03 -15.84 -5.81
CA GLU A 267 23.85 -16.85 -6.87
C GLU A 267 24.88 -17.99 -6.76
N ALA A 268 26.10 -17.69 -6.30
CA ALA A 268 27.16 -18.68 -6.07
C ALA A 268 27.04 -19.44 -4.73
N GLY A 269 26.02 -19.17 -3.91
CA GLY A 269 25.88 -19.74 -2.56
C GLY A 269 26.86 -19.18 -1.53
N ASP A 270 27.60 -18.11 -1.85
CA ASP A 270 28.50 -17.41 -0.94
C ASP A 270 27.73 -16.34 -0.16
N TYR A 271 26.83 -16.81 0.71
CA TYR A 271 25.95 -15.98 1.52
C TYR A 271 26.72 -15.07 2.48
N MET A 272 27.89 -15.52 2.94
CA MET A 272 28.72 -14.73 3.84
C MET A 272 29.27 -13.49 3.15
N SER A 273 29.86 -13.65 1.96
CA SER A 273 30.33 -12.50 1.19
C SER A 273 29.17 -11.61 0.74
N CYS A 274 28.05 -12.20 0.31
CA CYS A 274 26.84 -11.43 -0.04
C CYS A 274 26.40 -10.53 1.11
N THR A 275 26.25 -11.10 2.31
CA THR A 275 25.84 -10.37 3.51
C THR A 275 26.84 -9.28 3.87
N ALA A 276 28.14 -9.59 3.92
CA ALA A 276 29.17 -8.61 4.26
C ALA A 276 29.19 -7.41 3.29
N LEU A 277 29.00 -7.68 1.99
CA LEU A 277 28.93 -6.64 0.97
C LEU A 277 27.68 -5.77 1.13
N VAL A 278 26.49 -6.37 1.18
CA VAL A 278 25.22 -5.62 1.16
C VAL A 278 24.94 -4.93 2.49
N HIS A 279 25.14 -5.63 3.60
CA HIS A 279 24.69 -5.15 4.91
C HIS A 279 25.36 -3.84 5.32
N SER A 280 26.62 -3.65 4.91
CA SER A 280 27.37 -2.39 5.09
C SER A 280 26.90 -1.25 4.18
N ARG A 281 26.30 -1.56 3.01
CA ARG A 281 25.80 -0.56 2.06
C ARG A 281 24.42 -0.02 2.40
N ILE A 282 23.58 -0.78 3.12
CA ILE A 282 22.22 -0.32 3.48
C ILE A 282 22.25 1.04 4.20
N GLU A 283 23.11 1.24 5.21
CA GLU A 283 23.26 2.55 5.86
C GLU A 283 23.75 3.63 4.88
N GLY A 284 24.67 3.28 3.99
CA GLY A 284 25.15 4.19 2.94
C GLY A 284 24.03 4.65 2.00
N ILE A 285 23.15 3.74 1.59
CA ILE A 285 21.96 4.04 0.78
C ILE A 285 21.01 4.95 1.55
N LEU A 286 20.74 4.66 2.83
CA LEU A 286 19.89 5.51 3.67
C LEU A 286 20.45 6.93 3.81
N ARG A 287 21.77 7.08 3.86
CA ARG A 287 22.45 8.39 3.85
C ARG A 287 22.27 9.10 2.53
N SER A 288 22.44 8.41 1.40
CA SER A 288 22.19 8.98 0.07
C SER A 288 20.73 9.43 -0.09
N ILE A 289 19.76 8.67 0.41
CA ILE A 289 18.35 9.08 0.44
C ILE A 289 18.15 10.31 1.33
N HIS A 290 18.78 10.35 2.50
CA HIS A 290 18.70 11.51 3.41
C HIS A 290 19.25 12.79 2.78
N GLU A 291 20.40 12.71 2.12
CA GLU A 291 21.00 13.83 1.39
C GLU A 291 20.12 14.28 0.22
N ALA A 292 19.57 13.34 -0.56
CA ALA A 292 18.66 13.65 -1.67
C ALA A 292 17.38 14.36 -1.22
N LEU A 293 16.95 14.15 0.03
CA LEU A 293 15.82 14.85 0.65
C LEU A 293 16.21 16.17 1.34
N GLY A 294 17.41 16.70 1.06
CA GLY A 294 17.91 17.95 1.64
C GLY A 294 18.43 17.83 3.07
N GLY A 295 18.59 16.60 3.57
CA GLY A 295 19.22 16.33 4.85
C GLY A 295 20.69 16.73 4.86
N THR A 296 21.17 17.25 6.00
CA THR A 296 22.57 17.68 6.17
C THR A 296 23.22 17.08 7.41
N GLY A 297 24.54 16.95 7.37
CA GLY A 297 25.34 16.48 8.51
C GLY A 297 25.33 14.96 8.71
N ASN A 298 25.56 14.54 9.96
CA ASN A 298 25.67 13.13 10.33
C ASN A 298 24.39 12.66 11.03
N PRO A 299 23.35 12.22 10.30
CA PRO A 299 22.10 11.78 10.91
C PRO A 299 22.33 10.57 11.83
N LYS A 300 21.59 10.55 12.94
CA LYS A 300 21.52 9.38 13.82
C LYS A 300 20.78 8.25 13.10
N GLN A 301 21.06 7.00 13.48
CA GLN A 301 20.43 5.81 12.88
C GLN A 301 18.89 5.85 12.89
N ARG A 302 18.27 6.32 13.98
CA ARG A 302 16.82 6.52 14.05
C ARG A 302 16.29 7.53 13.02
N VAL A 303 17.07 8.56 12.71
CA VAL A 303 16.73 9.53 11.65
C VAL A 303 16.85 8.86 10.28
N LEU A 304 17.90 8.06 10.06
CA LEU A 304 18.07 7.30 8.82
C LEU A 304 16.93 6.29 8.59
N ALA A 305 16.53 5.54 9.62
CA ALA A 305 15.41 4.59 9.55
C ALA A 305 14.10 5.27 9.10
N ARG A 306 13.79 6.44 9.65
CA ARG A 306 12.62 7.24 9.27
C ARG A 306 12.75 7.86 7.88
N THR A 307 13.95 8.32 7.52
CA THR A 307 14.20 8.97 6.24
C THR A 307 14.16 7.97 5.08
N GLY A 308 14.53 6.72 5.33
CA GLY A 308 14.49 5.63 4.34
C GLY A 308 13.11 5.37 3.74
N THR A 309 12.03 5.76 4.42
CA THR A 309 10.65 5.65 3.91
C THR A 309 10.04 7.00 3.51
N ALA A 310 10.75 8.11 3.74
CA ALA A 310 10.24 9.46 3.54
C ALA A 310 10.18 9.87 2.05
N GLY A 311 11.06 9.31 1.21
CA GLY A 311 11.22 9.75 -0.19
C GLY A 311 9.96 9.66 -1.06
N ARG A 312 9.02 8.80 -0.69
CA ARG A 312 7.70 8.69 -1.35
C ARG A 312 6.53 8.80 -0.38
N ARG A 313 6.74 9.17 0.88
CA ARG A 313 5.70 9.09 1.91
C ARG A 313 4.46 9.93 1.57
N SER A 314 4.62 11.06 0.89
CA SER A 314 3.51 11.91 0.44
C SER A 314 2.69 11.31 -0.71
N SER A 315 3.28 10.44 -1.54
CA SER A 315 2.58 9.77 -2.64
C SER A 315 2.04 8.39 -2.26
N LEU A 316 2.25 7.94 -1.02
CA LEU A 316 1.73 6.69 -0.49
C LEU A 316 0.51 6.94 0.37
N HIS A 317 -0.51 6.11 0.20
CA HIS A 317 -1.67 6.10 1.08
C HIS A 317 -1.41 5.27 2.34
N GLU A 318 -2.28 5.40 3.34
CA GLU A 318 -2.16 4.75 4.66
C GLU A 318 -2.03 3.23 4.58
N ASN A 319 -2.76 2.59 3.66
CA ASN A 319 -2.77 1.13 3.49
C ASN A 319 -1.74 0.63 2.45
N SER A 320 -0.72 1.42 2.15
CA SER A 320 0.28 1.06 1.14
C SER A 320 0.95 -0.26 1.48
N TRP A 321 1.09 -1.13 0.48
CA TRP A 321 1.77 -2.42 0.64
C TRP A 321 3.28 -2.31 0.86
N LEU A 322 3.85 -1.13 0.68
CA LEU A 322 5.23 -0.85 1.08
C LEU A 322 5.37 -0.73 2.60
N LEU A 323 4.27 -0.47 3.33
CA LEU A 323 4.19 -0.44 4.79
C LEU A 323 5.22 0.54 5.39
N PRO A 324 5.15 1.85 5.09
CA PRO A 324 6.18 2.82 5.47
C PRO A 324 6.47 2.89 6.97
N ASP A 325 5.44 2.78 7.80
CA ASP A 325 5.61 2.80 9.26
C ASP A 325 6.14 1.46 9.78
N GLY A 326 5.63 0.33 9.27
CA GLY A 326 6.13 -1.01 9.61
C GLY A 326 7.59 -1.21 9.21
N PHE A 327 7.97 -0.76 8.01
CA PHE A 327 9.35 -0.88 7.53
C PHE A 327 10.30 0.07 8.25
N GLY A 328 9.87 1.30 8.53
CA GLY A 328 10.65 2.23 9.35
C GLY A 328 10.91 1.67 10.75
N ARG A 329 9.90 1.03 11.35
CA ARG A 329 10.02 0.31 12.62
C ARG A 329 10.98 -0.87 12.52
N PHE A 330 10.88 -1.69 11.47
CA PHE A 330 11.81 -2.79 11.21
C PHE A 330 13.27 -2.32 11.08
N LEU A 331 13.51 -1.21 10.37
CA LEU A 331 14.85 -0.63 10.25
C LEU A 331 15.40 -0.20 11.61
N GLU A 332 14.57 0.41 12.45
CA GLU A 332 14.97 0.88 13.79
C GLU A 332 15.23 -0.29 14.76
N GLU A 333 14.34 -1.27 14.80
CA GLU A 333 14.33 -2.31 15.84
C GLU A 333 15.11 -3.57 15.46
N ALA A 334 15.24 -3.89 14.16
CA ALA A 334 15.98 -5.06 13.69
C ALA A 334 17.30 -4.67 13.01
N TYR A 335 17.28 -3.85 11.95
CA TYR A 335 18.50 -3.53 11.21
C TYR A 335 19.48 -2.69 12.04
N PHE A 336 19.01 -1.65 12.73
CA PHE A 336 19.83 -0.82 13.64
C PHE A 336 19.82 -1.30 15.10
N ALA A 337 19.37 -2.54 15.35
CA ALA A 337 19.32 -3.09 16.70
C ALA A 337 20.67 -2.95 17.41
N ASN A 338 20.62 -2.50 18.68
CA ASN A 338 21.79 -2.54 19.55
C ASN A 338 22.11 -3.98 19.97
N PHE A 339 23.35 -4.21 20.37
CA PHE A 339 23.77 -5.48 20.98
C PHE A 339 24.32 -5.23 22.38
N GLU A 340 24.28 -6.26 23.21
CA GLU A 340 24.88 -6.23 24.54
C GLU A 340 26.24 -6.95 24.52
N PRO A 341 27.34 -6.28 24.92
CA PRO A 341 28.64 -6.94 25.02
C PRO A 341 28.58 -8.18 25.92
N GLY A 342 29.10 -9.29 25.42
CA GLY A 342 29.13 -10.57 26.14
C GLY A 342 27.88 -11.44 25.98
N LYS A 343 26.86 -10.98 25.24
CA LYS A 343 25.74 -11.82 24.78
C LYS A 343 25.89 -12.12 23.29
N PRO A 344 25.35 -13.26 22.80
CA PRO A 344 25.24 -13.51 21.37
C PRO A 344 24.49 -12.36 20.70
N ALA A 345 25.07 -11.79 19.65
CA ALA A 345 24.46 -10.73 18.86
C ALA A 345 23.84 -11.33 17.60
N THR A 346 22.59 -10.98 17.33
CA THR A 346 21.94 -11.26 16.04
C THR A 346 22.46 -10.31 14.96
N LEU A 347 22.25 -10.66 13.69
CA LEU A 347 22.63 -9.81 12.57
C LEU A 347 21.92 -8.45 12.61
N SER A 348 22.70 -7.42 12.91
CA SER A 348 22.32 -6.01 12.81
C SER A 348 23.50 -5.19 12.31
N ARG A 349 23.25 -3.97 11.81
CA ARG A 349 24.30 -3.04 11.42
C ARG A 349 25.33 -2.90 12.54
N ASN A 350 24.87 -2.70 13.77
CA ASN A 350 25.75 -2.43 14.91
C ASN A 350 26.58 -3.67 15.26
N SER A 351 25.99 -4.87 15.25
CA SER A 351 26.74 -6.10 15.49
C SER A 351 27.83 -6.34 14.44
N VAL A 352 27.53 -6.08 13.15
CA VAL A 352 28.47 -6.22 12.03
C VAL A 352 29.56 -5.15 12.11
N GLY A 353 29.18 -3.89 12.31
CA GLY A 353 30.12 -2.76 12.37
C GLY A 353 31.10 -2.84 13.55
N HIS A 354 30.71 -3.50 14.64
CA HIS A 354 31.56 -3.75 15.80
C HIS A 354 32.25 -5.13 15.78
N GLY A 355 32.01 -5.96 14.75
CA GLY A 355 32.66 -7.27 14.59
C GLY A 355 32.24 -8.31 15.63
N VAL A 356 31.03 -8.20 16.19
CA VAL A 356 30.50 -9.10 17.23
C VAL A 356 29.44 -10.07 16.71
N ALA A 357 28.96 -9.90 15.47
CA ALA A 357 28.09 -10.86 14.81
C ALA A 357 28.84 -12.18 14.58
N SER A 358 28.22 -13.31 14.92
CA SER A 358 28.82 -14.63 14.71
C SER A 358 28.83 -14.99 13.23
N GLN A 359 29.67 -15.95 12.83
CA GLN A 359 29.70 -16.43 11.44
C GLN A 359 28.37 -17.06 10.99
N GLU A 360 27.60 -17.65 11.91
CA GLU A 360 26.31 -18.29 11.63
C GLU A 360 25.27 -17.27 11.14
N GLU A 361 25.35 -16.03 11.63
CA GLU A 361 24.47 -14.92 11.23
C GLU A 361 24.68 -14.47 9.77
N PHE A 362 25.82 -14.84 9.15
CA PHE A 362 26.15 -14.55 7.75
C PHE A 362 25.67 -15.66 6.79
N GLY A 363 24.72 -16.50 7.21
CA GLY A 363 24.11 -17.56 6.40
C GLY A 363 23.02 -17.08 5.43
N GLU A 364 22.23 -18.04 4.94
CA GLU A 364 21.12 -17.83 3.99
C GLU A 364 20.16 -16.71 4.41
N LYS A 365 19.73 -16.71 5.68
CA LYS A 365 18.82 -15.71 6.23
C LYS A 365 19.42 -14.31 6.16
N GLY A 366 20.66 -14.15 6.62
CA GLY A 366 21.36 -12.86 6.61
C GLY A 366 21.48 -12.28 5.21
N ALA A 367 21.79 -13.14 4.23
CA ALA A 367 21.91 -12.74 2.83
C ALA A 367 20.56 -12.34 2.23
N CYS A 368 19.52 -13.16 2.42
CA CYS A 368 18.16 -12.88 1.94
C CYS A 368 17.63 -11.55 2.51
N LEU A 369 17.69 -11.38 3.83
CA LEU A 369 17.20 -10.17 4.49
C LEU A 369 17.95 -8.93 4.01
N SER A 370 19.28 -9.01 3.86
CA SER A 370 20.09 -7.88 3.38
C SER A 370 19.68 -7.46 1.96
N LEU A 371 19.47 -8.40 1.05
CA LEU A 371 19.02 -8.10 -0.31
C LEU A 371 17.58 -7.54 -0.34
N LEU A 372 16.68 -8.12 0.45
CA LEU A 372 15.29 -7.68 0.55
C LEU A 372 15.16 -6.27 1.15
N ILE A 373 16.01 -5.90 2.11
CA ILE A 373 16.05 -4.53 2.65
C ILE A 373 16.44 -3.53 1.56
N VAL A 374 17.50 -3.81 0.80
CA VAL A 374 17.92 -2.93 -0.31
C VAL A 374 16.81 -2.83 -1.36
N HIS A 375 16.18 -3.96 -1.71
CA HIS A 375 15.10 -3.96 -2.69
C HIS A 375 13.84 -3.25 -2.17
N GLN A 376 13.53 -3.32 -0.88
CA GLN A 376 12.45 -2.53 -0.29
C GLN A 376 12.74 -1.03 -0.35
N LEU A 377 13.99 -0.62 -0.07
CA LEU A 377 14.43 0.78 -0.16
C LEU A 377 14.34 1.34 -1.59
N PHE A 378 14.55 0.50 -2.62
CA PHE A 378 14.39 0.90 -4.01
C PHE A 378 13.00 1.51 -4.29
N PHE A 379 11.93 0.97 -3.69
CA PHE A 379 10.57 1.50 -3.87
C PHE A 379 10.25 2.76 -3.06
N TYR A 380 11.19 3.20 -2.20
CA TYR A 380 11.11 4.45 -1.44
C TYR A 380 11.99 5.57 -2.00
N LEU A 381 12.77 5.29 -3.05
CA LEU A 381 13.60 6.31 -3.68
C LEU A 381 12.71 7.48 -4.13
N PRO A 382 13.11 8.75 -3.87
CA PRO A 382 12.41 9.92 -4.37
C PRO A 382 12.20 9.81 -5.89
N GLU A 383 11.09 10.37 -6.38
CA GLU A 383 10.94 10.55 -7.82
C GLU A 383 11.97 11.60 -8.26
N THR A 384 12.84 11.22 -9.19
CA THR A 384 13.64 12.21 -9.89
C THR A 384 12.65 13.06 -10.68
N GLU A 385 12.56 14.37 -10.42
CA GLU A 385 11.74 15.26 -11.25
C GLU A 385 12.20 15.08 -12.70
N VAL A 386 11.36 14.42 -13.51
CA VAL A 386 11.51 14.49 -14.95
C VAL A 386 11.11 15.92 -15.27
N VAL A 387 12.10 16.78 -15.47
CA VAL A 387 11.88 18.08 -16.10
C VAL A 387 11.30 17.75 -17.47
N GLU A 388 9.98 17.92 -17.63
CA GLU A 388 9.36 17.86 -18.94
C GLU A 388 10.08 18.89 -19.81
N GLU A 389 10.88 18.42 -20.77
CA GLU A 389 11.37 19.31 -21.81
C GLU A 389 10.13 19.95 -22.45
N PRO A 390 10.05 21.28 -22.54
CA PRO A 390 8.93 21.93 -23.19
C PRO A 390 8.81 21.33 -24.59
N ALA A 391 7.61 20.87 -24.91
CA ALA A 391 7.29 20.31 -26.22
C ALA A 391 7.93 21.19 -27.31
N PRO A 392 8.68 20.61 -28.28
CA PRO A 392 9.42 21.39 -29.25
C PRO A 392 8.44 22.38 -29.92
N GLY A 393 8.74 23.65 -29.70
CA GLY A 393 7.87 24.76 -30.04
C GLY A 393 7.39 24.68 -31.48
N ALA A 394 6.07 24.70 -31.63
CA ALA A 394 5.42 25.18 -32.83
C ALA A 394 5.66 26.70 -32.91
N ASP A 395 6.84 27.10 -33.38
CA ASP A 395 7.11 28.49 -33.78
C ASP A 395 8.07 28.50 -34.97
N GLY A 396 7.61 29.09 -36.07
CA GLY A 396 8.45 29.40 -37.22
C GLY A 396 7.87 29.04 -38.59
N ALA A 397 6.60 29.35 -38.86
CA ALA A 397 6.19 29.57 -40.24
C ALA A 397 6.86 30.88 -40.73
N PRO A 398 7.65 30.87 -41.81
CA PRO A 398 8.22 32.10 -42.34
C PRO A 398 7.10 32.93 -42.98
N ALA A 399 7.00 34.20 -42.57
CA ALA A 399 6.29 35.21 -43.31
C ALA A 399 6.93 35.32 -44.70
N GLY A 400 6.19 34.93 -45.73
CA GLY A 400 6.54 35.23 -47.12
C GLY A 400 6.31 36.71 -47.38
N GLU A 401 7.39 37.42 -47.71
CA GLU A 401 7.35 38.61 -48.55
C GLU A 401 7.36 38.13 -50.01
N ASP A 402 6.27 38.36 -50.73
CA ASP A 402 6.22 38.85 -52.13
C ASP A 402 4.77 39.09 -52.56
#